data_AF-A0AAN0NIA9-F1
#
_entry.id   AF-A0AAN0NIA9-F1
#
_cell.length_a   1.000
_cell.length_b   1.000
_cell.length_c   1.000
_cell.angle_alpha   90.00
_cell.angle_beta   90.00
_cell.angle_gamma   90.00
#
_symmetry.space_group_name_H-M   'P 1'
#
loop_
_entity.id
_entity.type
_entity.pdbx_description
1 polymer ?
#
loop_
_entity_poly.entity_id
_entity_poly.type
_entity_poly.pdbx_seq_one_letter_code
_entity_poly.pdbx_strand_id
1 'polypeptide(L)'
;MPKHTIQEAPSLLVDTLRQFTSLVQSELALARAEMSHIVTRAGVGIVLVAIALLMALVSLNVLASAAVAYIASTGLSAGSAALIVGGVLLIAAIGFAFAGKSRLSAEALTPKRTVDSIRDDIHSVKEASNA
;
A
#
# COMPACT_ATOMS: atom_id res chain seq x y z
N MET A 1 -54.77 30.58 -19.86
CA MET A 1 -53.45 31.16 -19.57
C MET A 1 -53.21 31.10 -18.06
N PRO A 2 -52.52 30.08 -17.54
CA PRO A 2 -52.17 30.03 -16.12
C PRO A 2 -51.06 31.06 -15.83
N LYS A 3 -51.27 31.86 -14.79
CA LYS A 3 -50.36 32.91 -14.33
C LYS A 3 -49.25 32.26 -13.49
N HIS A 4 -48.11 31.91 -14.10
CA HIS A 4 -46.91 31.51 -13.37
C HIS A 4 -46.19 32.77 -12.88
N THR A 5 -46.60 33.22 -11.71
CA THR A 5 -46.10 34.40 -10.99
C THR A 5 -44.77 34.10 -10.31
N ILE A 6 -43.93 35.13 -10.21
CA ILE A 6 -42.62 35.33 -9.53
C ILE A 6 -42.41 34.61 -8.16
N GLN A 7 -43.41 33.92 -7.62
CA GLN A 7 -43.38 33.13 -6.38
C GLN A 7 -42.74 31.73 -6.52
N GLU A 8 -42.44 31.24 -7.73
CA GLU A 8 -41.83 29.91 -7.95
C GLU A 8 -40.30 29.89 -7.93
N ALA A 9 -39.64 31.04 -8.08
CA ALA A 9 -38.17 31.10 -8.04
C ALA A 9 -37.58 30.60 -6.68
N PRO A 10 -38.18 30.91 -5.51
CA PRO A 10 -37.76 30.33 -4.24
C PRO A 10 -37.93 28.80 -4.19
N SER A 11 -39.03 28.26 -4.72
CA SER A 11 -39.27 26.80 -4.70
C SER A 11 -38.32 26.04 -5.63
N LEU A 12 -38.03 26.57 -6.82
CA LEU A 12 -37.07 25.95 -7.75
C LEU A 12 -35.64 25.96 -7.22
N LEU A 13 -35.24 27.02 -6.49
CA LEU A 13 -33.94 27.08 -5.82
C LEU A 13 -33.84 26.03 -4.70
N VAL A 14 -34.89 25.90 -3.88
CA VAL A 14 -34.96 24.89 -2.82
C VAL A 14 -34.91 23.46 -3.40
N ASP A 15 -35.62 23.20 -4.51
CA ASP A 15 -35.61 21.90 -5.17
C ASP A 15 -34.25 21.56 -5.80
N THR A 16 -33.58 22.54 -6.41
CA THR A 16 -32.23 22.36 -6.97
C THR A 16 -31.20 22.10 -5.87
N LEU A 17 -31.27 22.82 -4.75
CA LEU A 17 -30.41 22.58 -3.58
C LEU A 17 -30.65 21.20 -2.97
N ARG A 18 -31.91 20.74 -2.92
CA ARG A 18 -32.26 19.37 -2.49
C ARG A 18 -31.68 18.32 -3.43
N GLN A 19 -31.78 18.51 -4.74
CA GLN A 19 -31.19 17.60 -5.73
C GLN A 19 -29.67 17.56 -5.62
N PHE A 20 -29.00 18.72 -5.54
CA PHE A 20 -27.55 18.79 -5.34
C PHE A 20 -27.13 18.06 -4.06
N THR A 21 -27.85 18.30 -2.95
CA THR A 21 -27.59 17.62 -1.68
C THR A 21 -27.76 16.10 -1.81
N SER A 22 -28.76 15.63 -2.56
CA SER A 22 -28.98 14.20 -2.80
C SER A 22 -27.87 13.56 -3.63
N LEU A 23 -27.35 14.27 -4.64
CA LEU A 23 -26.22 13.82 -5.46
C LEU A 23 -24.93 13.72 -4.65
N VAL A 24 -24.65 14.72 -3.82
CA VAL A 24 -23.47 14.70 -2.93
C VAL A 24 -23.58 13.54 -1.94
N GLN A 25 -24.75 13.29 -1.36
CA GLN A 25 -24.95 12.15 -0.47
C GLN A 25 -24.78 10.81 -1.19
N SER A 26 -25.26 10.68 -2.43
CA SER A 26 -25.07 9.45 -3.20
C SER A 26 -23.60 9.22 -3.57
N GLU A 27 -22.87 10.27 -3.96
CA GLU A 27 -21.46 10.17 -4.29
C GLU A 27 -20.63 9.80 -3.06
N LEU A 28 -20.95 10.38 -1.90
CA LEU A 28 -20.33 10.00 -0.63
C LEU A 28 -20.66 8.55 -0.24
N ALA A 29 -21.89 8.09 -0.47
CA ALA A 29 -22.28 6.71 -0.22
C ALA A 29 -21.52 5.74 -1.14
N LEU A 30 -21.36 6.09 -2.42
CA LEU A 30 -20.58 5.32 -3.38
C LEU A 30 -19.10 5.29 -3.00
N ALA A 31 -18.49 6.43 -2.72
CA ALA A 31 -17.10 6.54 -2.30
C ALA A 31 -16.84 5.73 -1.00
N ARG A 32 -17.79 5.75 -0.06
CA ARG A 32 -17.72 4.90 1.15
C ARG A 32 -17.80 3.41 0.82
N ALA A 33 -18.68 3.01 -0.09
CA ALA A 33 -18.80 1.62 -0.52
C ALA A 33 -17.53 1.13 -1.23
N GLU A 34 -16.96 1.96 -2.11
CA GLU A 34 -15.71 1.66 -2.82
C GLU A 34 -14.53 1.57 -1.84
N MET A 35 -14.39 2.53 -0.92
CA MET A 35 -13.37 2.48 0.14
C MET A 35 -13.52 1.24 1.02
N SER A 36 -14.74 0.87 1.40
CA SER A 36 -14.99 -0.37 2.16
C SER A 36 -14.53 -1.59 1.36
N HIS A 37 -14.84 -1.65 0.07
CA HIS A 37 -14.44 -2.75 -0.80
C HIS A 37 -12.91 -2.84 -0.93
N ILE A 38 -12.24 -1.70 -1.12
CA ILE A 38 -10.77 -1.61 -1.16
C ILE A 38 -10.16 -2.09 0.16
N VAL A 39 -10.66 -1.61 1.30
CA VAL A 39 -10.16 -1.98 2.63
C VAL A 39 -10.33 -3.48 2.89
N THR A 40 -11.51 -4.04 2.60
CA THR A 40 -11.74 -5.48 2.78
C THR A 40 -10.81 -6.31 1.90
N ARG A 41 -10.67 -5.96 0.62
CA ARG A 41 -9.81 -6.70 -0.32
C ARG A 41 -8.33 -6.60 0.07
N ALA A 42 -7.87 -5.40 0.45
CA ALA A 42 -6.52 -5.20 0.95
C ALA A 42 -6.30 -5.98 2.25
N GLY A 43 -7.27 -5.97 3.17
CA GLY A 43 -7.22 -6.70 4.44
C GLY A 43 -7.08 -8.21 4.25
N VAL A 44 -7.92 -8.81 3.38
CA VAL A 44 -7.81 -10.24 3.03
C VAL A 44 -6.45 -10.54 2.40
N GLY A 45 -5.97 -9.68 1.49
CA GLY A 45 -4.65 -9.83 0.90
C GLY A 45 -3.52 -9.83 1.94
N ILE A 46 -3.56 -8.90 2.91
CA ILE A 46 -2.57 -8.82 3.99
C ILE A 46 -2.59 -10.09 4.85
N VAL A 47 -3.77 -10.61 5.20
CA VAL A 47 -3.90 -11.85 5.98
C VAL A 47 -3.34 -13.05 5.21
N LEU A 48 -3.64 -13.18 3.93
CA LEU A 48 -3.12 -14.27 3.09
C LEU A 48 -1.59 -14.20 2.98
N VAL A 49 -1.02 -13.02 2.79
CA VAL A 49 0.45 -12.82 2.79
C VAL A 49 1.04 -13.18 4.15
N ALA A 50 0.41 -12.79 5.26
CA ALA A 50 0.87 -13.16 6.59
C ALA A 50 0.90 -14.68 6.80
N ILE A 51 -0.16 -15.40 6.40
CA ILE A 51 -0.20 -16.87 6.44
C ILE A 51 0.91 -17.47 5.58
N ALA A 52 1.10 -16.97 4.36
CA ALA A 52 2.15 -17.45 3.46
C ALA A 52 3.54 -17.25 4.06
N LEU A 53 3.81 -16.12 4.71
CA LEU A 53 5.09 -15.86 5.39
C LEU A 53 5.33 -16.81 6.56
N LEU A 54 4.30 -17.10 7.37
CA LEU A 54 4.39 -18.08 8.45
C LEU A 54 4.69 -19.48 7.91
N MET A 55 3.98 -19.91 6.86
CA MET A 55 4.24 -21.19 6.21
C MET A 55 5.64 -21.27 5.60
N ALA A 56 6.10 -20.19 4.96
CA ALA A 56 7.44 -20.10 4.41
C ALA A 56 8.50 -20.22 5.52
N LEU A 57 8.29 -19.57 6.67
CA LEU A 57 9.21 -19.65 7.80
C LEU A 57 9.28 -21.08 8.38
N VAL A 58 8.14 -21.74 8.57
CA VAL A 58 8.10 -23.14 9.05
C VAL A 58 8.77 -24.06 8.04
N SER A 59 8.43 -23.94 6.75
CA SER A 59 9.00 -24.75 5.69
C SER A 59 10.51 -24.55 5.55
N LEU A 60 10.99 -23.31 5.67
CA LEU A 60 12.42 -22.98 5.63
C LEU A 60 13.17 -23.67 6.78
N ASN A 61 12.62 -23.73 7.99
CA ASN A 61 13.24 -24.45 9.10
C ASN A 61 13.30 -25.96 8.85
N VAL A 62 12.23 -26.54 8.32
CA VAL A 62 12.19 -27.97 7.97
C VAL A 62 13.22 -28.29 6.88
N LEU A 63 13.28 -27.47 5.82
CA LEU A 63 14.26 -27.62 4.74
C LEU A 63 15.70 -27.43 5.23
N ALA A 64 15.94 -26.44 6.10
CA ALA A 64 17.25 -26.22 6.69
C ALA A 64 17.69 -27.42 7.53
N SER A 65 16.79 -27.95 8.37
CA SER A 65 17.05 -29.17 9.15
C SER A 65 17.34 -30.38 8.25
N ALA A 66 16.57 -30.56 7.18
CA ALA A 66 16.80 -31.61 6.19
C ALA A 66 18.16 -31.46 5.49
N ALA A 67 18.55 -30.24 5.13
CA ALA A 67 19.85 -29.95 4.52
C ALA A 67 21.00 -30.27 5.50
N VAL A 68 20.86 -29.90 6.77
CA VAL A 68 21.84 -30.25 7.82
C VAL A 68 21.96 -31.75 7.97
N ALA A 69 20.84 -32.47 8.06
CA ALA A 69 20.83 -33.93 8.17
C ALA A 69 21.47 -34.61 6.94
N TYR A 70 21.16 -34.11 5.75
CA TYR A 70 21.74 -34.59 4.50
C TYR A 70 23.26 -34.40 4.46
N ILE A 71 23.76 -33.21 4.82
CA ILE A 71 25.21 -32.95 4.87
C ILE A 71 25.87 -33.80 5.96
N ALA A 72 25.25 -33.91 7.14
CA ALA A 72 25.77 -34.76 8.22
C ALA A 72 25.90 -36.24 7.81
N SER A 73 25.01 -36.72 6.94
CA SER A 73 25.07 -38.11 6.41
C SER A 73 26.33 -38.41 5.59
N THR A 74 27.05 -37.39 5.13
CA THR A 74 28.34 -37.54 4.41
C THR A 74 29.53 -37.85 5.33
N GLY A 75 29.29 -38.00 6.64
CA GLY A 75 30.32 -38.25 7.64
C GLY A 75 30.75 -36.98 8.40
N LEU A 76 30.15 -35.84 8.10
CA LEU A 76 30.39 -34.59 8.79
C LEU A 76 29.60 -34.52 10.12
N SER A 77 30.14 -33.89 11.16
CA SER A 77 29.40 -33.73 12.42
C SER A 77 28.17 -32.84 12.22
N ALA A 78 27.07 -33.16 12.92
CA ALA A 78 25.83 -32.38 12.81
C ALA A 78 26.04 -30.87 13.12
N GLY A 79 26.94 -30.55 14.05
CA GLY A 79 27.28 -29.16 14.38
C GLY A 79 27.98 -28.42 13.25
N SER A 80 28.92 -29.05 12.55
CA SER A 80 29.62 -28.42 11.42
C SER A 80 28.73 -28.32 10.18
N ALA A 81 27.88 -29.31 9.93
CA ALA A 81 26.83 -29.22 8.91
C ALA A 81 25.86 -28.07 9.19
N ALA A 82 25.42 -27.89 10.43
CA ALA A 82 24.56 -26.78 10.85
C ALA A 82 25.22 -25.41 10.66
N LEU A 83 26.50 -25.28 10.98
CA LEU A 83 27.28 -24.05 10.75
C LEU A 83 27.35 -23.66 9.28
N ILE A 84 27.53 -24.64 8.38
CA ILE A 84 27.59 -24.38 6.93
C ILE A 84 26.22 -23.91 6.43
N VAL A 85 25.15 -24.66 6.70
CA VAL A 85 23.79 -24.32 6.25
C VAL A 85 23.34 -22.98 6.85
N GLY A 86 23.53 -22.81 8.16
CA GLY A 86 23.20 -21.57 8.86
C GLY A 86 23.99 -20.38 8.33
N GLY A 87 25.28 -20.57 8.04
CA GLY A 87 26.13 -19.53 7.44
C GLY A 87 25.64 -19.09 6.07
N VAL A 88 25.26 -20.03 5.19
CA VAL A 88 24.69 -19.72 3.88
C VAL A 88 23.37 -18.94 4.01
N LEU A 89 22.46 -19.39 4.89
CA LEU A 89 21.20 -18.70 5.14
C LEU A 89 21.41 -17.29 5.73
N LEU A 90 22.40 -17.12 6.60
CA LEU A 90 22.74 -15.82 7.19
C LEU A 90 23.25 -14.83 6.12
N ILE A 91 24.13 -15.28 5.22
CA ILE A 91 24.62 -14.46 4.10
C ILE A 91 23.45 -14.02 3.21
N ALA A 92 22.56 -14.96 2.87
CA ALA A 92 21.36 -14.65 2.09
C ALA A 92 20.45 -13.63 2.82
N ALA A 93 20.22 -13.81 4.11
CA ALA A 93 19.42 -12.90 4.93
C ALA A 93 19.98 -11.48 4.97
N ILE A 94 21.31 -11.34 5.14
CA ILE A 94 22.00 -10.04 5.09
C ILE A 94 21.81 -9.39 3.71
N GLY A 95 21.95 -10.16 2.62
CA GLY A 95 21.71 -9.67 1.27
C GLY A 95 20.29 -9.15 1.06
N PHE A 96 19.28 -9.90 1.49
CA PHE A 96 17.88 -9.46 1.43
C PHE A 96 17.61 -8.25 2.31
N ALA A 97 18.23 -8.15 3.49
CA ALA A 97 18.08 -6.99 4.37
C ALA A 97 18.61 -5.71 3.72
N PHE A 98 19.78 -5.76 3.08
CA PHE A 98 20.32 -4.61 2.35
C PHE A 98 19.49 -4.25 1.11
N ALA A 99 19.08 -5.25 0.33
CA ALA A 99 18.24 -5.02 -0.84
C ALA A 99 16.88 -4.41 -0.45
N GLY A 100 16.25 -4.92 0.62
CA GLY A 100 15.02 -4.39 1.19
C GLY A 100 15.19 -2.96 1.69
N LYS A 101 16.24 -2.70 2.49
CA LYS A 101 16.56 -1.35 2.99
C LYS A 101 16.74 -0.33 1.85
N SER A 102 17.42 -0.73 0.77
CA SER A 102 17.62 0.14 -0.39
C SER A 102 16.29 0.51 -1.06
N ARG A 103 15.38 -0.47 -1.23
CA ARG A 103 14.07 -0.26 -1.86
C ARG A 103 13.07 0.49 -0.98
N LEU A 104 13.19 0.38 0.34
CA LEU A 104 12.37 1.10 1.31
C LEU A 104 13.00 2.42 1.77
N SER A 105 14.11 2.84 1.17
CA SER A 105 14.74 4.12 1.52
C SER A 105 13.81 5.30 1.21
N ALA A 106 13.85 6.33 2.07
CA ALA A 106 13.02 7.52 1.88
C ALA A 106 13.23 8.15 0.49
N GLU A 107 14.46 8.10 -0.03
CA GLU A 107 14.80 8.60 -1.36
C GLU A 107 14.17 7.75 -2.48
N ALA A 108 14.09 6.42 -2.32
CA ALA A 108 13.41 5.54 -3.27
C ALA A 108 11.87 5.69 -3.23
N LEU A 109 11.32 6.07 -2.08
CA LEU A 109 9.88 6.26 -1.88
C LEU A 109 9.41 7.69 -2.15
N THR A 110 10.32 8.65 -2.32
CA THR A 110 9.96 10.04 -2.65
C THR A 110 9.56 10.14 -4.11
N PRO A 111 8.29 10.54 -4.43
CA PRO A 111 7.85 10.68 -5.81
C PRO A 111 8.49 11.93 -6.44
N LYS A 112 9.65 11.76 -7.10
CA LYS A 112 10.45 12.87 -7.64
C LYS A 112 9.61 13.82 -8.51
N ARG A 113 8.84 13.27 -9.46
CA ARG A 113 7.99 14.06 -10.37
C ARG A 113 6.91 14.87 -9.66
N THR A 114 6.24 14.29 -8.66
CA THR A 114 5.17 15.00 -7.93
C THR A 114 5.74 16.11 -7.07
N VAL A 115 6.90 15.88 -6.45
CA VAL A 115 7.59 16.90 -5.65
C VAL A 115 8.06 18.04 -6.55
N ASP A 116 8.61 17.74 -7.72
CA ASP A 116 9.08 18.75 -8.68
C ASP A 116 7.91 19.60 -9.21
N SER A 117 6.79 18.99 -9.62
CA SER A 117 5.61 19.72 -10.09
C SER A 117 5.01 20.65 -9.03
N ILE A 118 4.89 20.20 -7.77
CA ILE A 118 4.41 21.06 -6.68
C ILE A 118 5.35 22.24 -6.45
N ARG A 119 6.66 22.04 -6.61
CA ARG A 119 7.66 23.09 -6.43
C ARG A 119 7.55 24.15 -7.52
N ASP A 120 7.33 23.74 -8.77
CA ASP A 120 7.12 24.63 -9.91
C ASP A 120 5.81 25.44 -9.79
N ASP A 121 4.74 24.79 -9.32
CA ASP A 121 3.45 25.45 -9.06
C ASP A 121 3.57 26.54 -7.98
N ILE A 122 4.28 26.25 -6.88
CA ILE A 122 4.54 27.23 -5.83
C ILE A 122 5.38 28.39 -6.35
N HIS A 123 6.37 28.12 -7.21
CA HIS A 123 7.21 29.18 -7.80
C HIS A 123 6.38 30.12 -8.68
N SER A 124 5.50 29.55 -9.51
CA SER A 124 4.62 30.30 -10.42
C SER A 124 3.64 31.20 -9.65
N VAL A 125 3.07 30.72 -8.54
CA VAL A 125 2.19 31.53 -7.66
C VAL A 125 2.97 32.66 -6.97
N LYS A 126 4.22 32.41 -6.59
CA LYS A 126 5.06 33.40 -5.91
C LYS A 126 5.54 34.50 -6.85
N GLU A 127 5.79 34.17 -8.11
CA GLU A 127 6.06 35.15 -9.17
C GLU A 127 4.82 35.99 -9.49
N ALA A 128 3.65 35.36 -9.59
CA ALA A 128 2.38 36.07 -9.82
C ALA A 128 1.96 36.99 -8.66
N SER A 129 2.41 36.73 -7.43
CA SER A 129 2.14 37.59 -6.27
C SER A 129 3.14 38.76 -6.11
N ASN A 130 4.28 38.71 -6.80
CA ASN A 130 5.33 39.74 -6.75
C ASN A 130 5.35 40.64 -8.00
N ALA A 131 4.42 40.43 -8.94
CA ALA A 131 4.16 41.25 -10.12
C ALA A 131 2.94 42.15 -9.90
#